data_AF-A0A846ZRY1-F1
#
_entry.id   AF-A0A846ZRY1-F1
#
_cell.length_a   1.000
_cell.length_b   1.000
_cell.length_c   1.000
_cell.angle_alpha   90.00
_cell.angle_beta   90.00
_cell.angle_gamma   90.00
#
_symmetry.space_group_name_H-M   'P 1'
#
loop_
_entity.id
_entity.type
_entity.pdbx_description
1 polymer ?
#
loop_
_entity_poly.entity_id
_entity_poly.type
_entity_poly.pdbx_seq_one_letter_code
_entity_poly.pdbx_strand_id
1 'polypeptide(L)' 'LLVGFIAGAVAGFFIAKTVMKKYLKKNPPINEEMIKTLMTGMGRTPSQKQVNQMMKSMEKYM' A
#
# COMPACT_ATOMS: atom_id res chain seq x y z
N LEU A 1 16.20 -6.27 32.59
CA LEU A 1 15.00 -6.82 31.92
C LEU A 1 14.28 -5.78 31.06
N LEU A 2 13.88 -4.60 31.58
CA LEU A 2 13.18 -3.58 30.79
C LEU A 2 13.97 -3.05 29.57
N VAL A 3 15.28 -2.83 29.70
CA VAL A 3 16.11 -2.27 28.61
C VAL A 3 16.20 -3.21 27.40
N GLY A 4 16.26 -4.53 27.64
CA GLY A 4 16.27 -5.53 26.57
C GLY A 4 14.95 -5.60 25.80
N PHE A 5 13.82 -5.39 26.50
CA PHE A 5 12.50 -5.37 25.86
C PHE A 5 12.32 -4.14 24.96
N ILE A 6 12.78 -2.98 25.41
CA ILE A 6 12.74 -1.74 24.62
C ILE A 6 13.67 -1.87 23.40
N ALA A 7 14.89 -2.38 23.57
CA ALA A 7 15.82 -2.59 22.47
C ALA A 7 15.27 -3.58 21.42
N GLY A 8 14.66 -4.68 21.87
CA GLY A 8 14.01 -5.66 21.00
C GLY A 8 12.81 -5.08 20.24
N ALA A 9 11.97 -4.28 20.90
CA ALA A 9 10.82 -3.64 20.27
C ALA A 9 11.24 -2.62 19.19
N VAL A 10 12.27 -1.81 19.47
CA VAL A 10 12.80 -0.84 18.49
C VAL A 10 13.44 -1.54 17.29
N ALA A 11 14.26 -2.58 17.54
CA ALA A 11 14.87 -3.36 16.47
C ALA A 11 13.81 -4.08 15.61
N GLY A 12 12.81 -4.71 16.25
CA GLY A 12 11.70 -5.37 15.57
C GLY A 12 10.86 -4.41 14.72
N PHE A 13 10.56 -3.22 15.24
CA PHE A 13 9.82 -2.19 14.50
C PHE A 13 10.56 -1.73 13.24
N PHE A 14 11.86 -1.48 13.33
CA PHE A 14 12.66 -1.04 12.18
C PHE A 14 12.77 -2.13 11.10
N ILE A 15 12.94 -3.39 11.51
CA ILE A 15 12.98 -4.53 10.59
C ILE A 15 11.61 -4.69 9.91
N ALA A 16 10.52 -4.75 10.67
CA ALA A 16 9.16 -4.87 10.13
C ALA A 16 8.83 -3.72 9.16
N LYS A 17 9.16 -2.48 9.53
CA LYS A 17 8.99 -1.30 8.65
C LYS A 17 9.76 -1.44 7.34
N THR A 18 10.99 -1.92 7.39
CA THR A 18 11.85 -2.08 6.20
C THR A 18 11.35 -3.20 5.29
N VAL A 19 10.95 -4.33 5.88
CA VAL A 19 10.37 -5.47 5.18
C VAL A 19 9.05 -5.05 4.51
N MET A 20 8.17 -4.39 5.25
CA MET A 20 6.89 -3.91 4.74
C MET A 20 7.07 -2.89 3.61
N LYS A 21 8.02 -1.96 3.73
CA LYS A 21 8.36 -1.01 2.65
C LYS A 21 8.90 -1.72 1.40
N LYS A 22 9.73 -2.77 1.56
CA LYS A 22 10.20 -3.59 0.43
C LYS A 22 9.07 -4.41 -0.21
N TYR A 23 8.14 -4.94 0.59
CA TYR A 23 6.98 -5.68 0.10
C TYR A 23 6.03 -4.80 -0.70
N LEU A 24 5.69 -3.61 -0.19
CA LEU A 24 4.83 -2.64 -0.89
C LEU A 24 5.47 -2.11 -2.18
N LYS A 25 6.80 -2.00 -2.23
CA LYS A 25 7.51 -1.65 -3.47
C LYS A 25 7.52 -2.77 -4.51
N LYS A 26 7.56 -4.03 -4.08
CA LYS A 26 7.57 -5.20 -4.98
C LYS A 26 6.17 -5.54 -5.50
N ASN A 27 5.14 -5.39 -4.67
CA ASN A 27 3.73 -5.51 -5.04
C ASN A 27 3.07 -4.16 -4.81
N PRO A 28 3.10 -3.25 -5.81
CA PRO A 28 2.49 -1.93 -5.66
C PRO A 28 1.03 -2.12 -5.23
N PRO A 29 0.62 -1.50 -4.11
CA PRO A 29 -0.69 -1.74 -3.52
C PRO A 29 -1.83 -1.12 -4.33
N ILE A 30 -1.60 -0.62 -5.54
CA ILE A 30 -2.60 -0.10 -6.48
C ILE A 30 -2.17 -0.49 -7.90
N ASN A 31 -3.03 -1.25 -8.59
CA ASN A 31 -2.96 -1.52 -10.02
C ASN A 31 -4.35 -1.27 -10.65
N GLU A 32 -4.46 -1.31 -11.98
CA GLU A 32 -5.72 -1.01 -12.69
C GLU A 32 -6.87 -1.92 -12.27
N GLU A 33 -6.58 -3.21 -12.08
CA GLU A 33 -7.54 -4.23 -11.70
C GLU A 33 -8.09 -4.00 -10.29
N MET A 34 -7.26 -3.54 -9.36
CA MET A 34 -7.66 -3.28 -7.99
C MET A 34 -8.49 -1.99 -7.88
N ILE A 35 -8.13 -0.93 -8.63
CA ILE A 35 -8.99 0.27 -8.75
C ILE A 35 -10.32 -0.10 -9.41
N LYS A 36 -10.29 -0.96 -10.44
CA LYS A 36 -11.51 -1.44 -11.10
C LYS A 36 -12.38 -2.23 -10.13
N THR A 37 -11.80 -3.09 -9.32
CA THR A 37 -12.50 -3.88 -8.30
C THR A 37 -13.09 -2.98 -7.21
N LEU A 38 -12.32 -2.00 -6.72
CA LEU A 38 -12.79 -1.01 -5.75
C LEU A 38 -13.96 -0.18 -6.29
N MET A 39 -13.84 0.31 -7.52
CA MET A 39 -14.90 1.10 -8.17
C MET A 39 -16.15 0.26 -8.48
N THR A 40 -15.95 -0.98 -8.92
CA THR A 40 -17.05 -1.93 -9.18
C THR A 40 -17.76 -2.32 -7.87
N GLY A 41 -17.02 -2.45 -6.77
CA GLY A 41 -17.58 -2.65 -5.43
C GLY A 41 -18.43 -1.48 -4.93
N MET A 42 -18.23 -0.28 -5.47
CA MET A 42 -19.10 0.89 -5.23
C MET A 42 -20.32 0.96 -6.17
N GLY A 43 -20.59 -0.09 -6.96
CA GLY A 43 -21.73 -0.14 -7.88
C GLY A 43 -21.55 0.74 -9.14
N ARG A 44 -20.34 1.22 -9.41
CA ARG A 44 -20.02 1.99 -10.62
C ARG A 44 -19.13 1.15 -11.52
N THR A 45 -19.52 0.92 -12.76
CA THR A 45 -18.62 0.37 -13.78
C THR A 45 -17.64 1.46 -14.21
N PRO A 46 -16.36 1.39 -13.84
CA PRO A 46 -15.43 2.46 -14.15
C PRO A 46 -14.98 2.40 -15.61
N SER A 47 -14.81 3.58 -16.23
CA SER A 47 -14.15 3.67 -17.54
C SER A 47 -12.62 3.58 -17.41
N GLN A 48 -11.93 3.08 -18.44
CA GLN A 48 -10.46 2.98 -18.45
C GLN A 48 -9.78 4.34 -18.18
N LYS A 49 -10.39 5.44 -18.64
CA LYS A 49 -9.89 6.80 -18.39
C LYS A 49 -9.96 7.18 -16.90
N GLN A 50 -11.06 6.84 -16.22
CA GLN A 50 -11.21 7.10 -14.79
C GLN A 50 -10.26 6.25 -13.95
N VAL A 51 -10.06 4.98 -14.33
CA VAL A 51 -9.07 4.10 -13.69
C VAL A 51 -7.67 4.71 -13.81
N ASN A 52 -7.27 5.11 -15.02
CA ASN A 52 -5.95 5.72 -15.25
C ASN A 52 -5.77 7.06 -14.52
N GLN A 53 -6.83 7.88 -14.41
CA GLN A 53 -6.79 9.14 -13.67
C GLN A 53 -6.65 8.88 -12.16
N MET A 54 -7.34 7.86 -11.65
CA MET A 54 -7.24 7.48 -10.25
C MET A 54 -5.88 6.86 -9.92
N MET A 55 -5.34 6.01 -10.80
CA MET A 55 -3.98 5.46 -10.68
C MET A 55 -2.95 6.57 -10.50
N LYS A 56 -2.96 7.57 -11.40
CA LYS A 56 -2.04 8.71 -11.34
C LYS A 56 -2.24 9.58 -10.09
N SER A 57 -3.47 9.72 -9.63
CA SER A 57 -3.77 10.42 -8.38
C SER A 57 -3.17 9.69 -7.19
N MET A 58 -3.34 8.36 -7.10
CA MET A 58 -2.82 7.57 -5.99
C MET A 58 -1.29 7.43 -6.00
N GLU A 59 -0.68 7.34 -7.19
CA GLU A 59 0.77 7.38 -7.36
C GLU A 59 1.37 8.69 -6.80
N LYS A 60 0.65 9.80 -6.93
CA LYS A 60 1.08 11.10 -6.39
C LYS A 60 1.06 11.17 -4.85
N TYR A 61 0.25 10.32 -4.19
CA TYR A 61 0.13 10.30 -2.72
C TYR A 61 1.00 9.21 -2.05
N MET A 62 1.61 8.32 -2.83
CA MET A 62 2.58 7.30 -2.35
C MET A 62 4.02 7.84 -2.36
#